data_AF-A0A1C4SYF7-F1
#
_entry.id   AF-A0A1C4SYF7-F1
#
_cell.length_a   1.000
_cell.length_b   1.000
_cell.length_c   1.000
_cell.angle_alpha   90.00
_cell.angle_beta   90.00
_cell.angle_gamma   90.00
#
_symmetry.space_group_name_H-M   'P 1'
#
loop_
_entity.id
_entity.type
_entity.pdbx_description
1 polymer ?
#
loop_
_entity_poly.entity_id
_entity_poly.type
_entity_poly.pdbx_seq_one_letter_code
_entity_poly.pdbx_strand_id
1 'polypeptide(L)'
;PRSARSRRPPPPPPAPGYNQPPGYAQPPGPGFGAVQPGAAPAGYGQQASLPTQGAGLAVSLQKYKEAPTGQRWTLQNPKMVRADLGQGGGQPALARQGAMVLYQGKVDFSYKGAGFKGRVIGNMTGQEMQLMRCTGPGQVFFADNAAYLHPIELQGDAICVSAENVLAFDESLQHEVRRIEGHGIPGGALFTMQFQGTGTVIVKTHGTPVVLPVTPTTYADSNAIVAWSAAAQVIVSSQVRLRRTAYPGHSGETVNLQFRGAPGNFIVVQPYEV
;
A
#
# COMPACT_ATOMS: atom_id res chain seq x y z
N PRO A 1 46.40 -2.10 46.54
CA PRO A 1 46.84 -0.73 46.21
C PRO A 1 47.72 -0.70 44.94
N ARG A 2 47.09 -0.57 43.76
CA ARG A 2 47.77 -0.21 42.50
C ARG A 2 46.87 0.75 41.73
N SER A 3 47.50 1.83 41.29
CA SER A 3 46.96 3.14 40.96
C SER A 3 46.47 3.24 39.52
N ALA A 4 45.24 3.73 39.35
CA ALA A 4 44.68 4.10 38.05
C ALA A 4 45.16 5.51 37.64
N ARG A 5 45.88 5.61 36.52
CA ARG A 5 46.18 6.90 35.86
C ARG A 5 45.17 7.13 34.73
N SER A 6 44.24 8.04 34.96
CA SER A 6 43.29 8.56 33.98
C SER A 6 43.99 9.48 32.97
N ARG A 7 44.05 9.06 31.70
CA ARG A 7 44.47 9.91 30.57
C ARG A 7 43.24 10.61 29.97
N ARG A 8 43.24 11.95 29.96
CA ARG A 8 42.23 12.77 29.26
C ARG A 8 42.49 12.77 27.74
N PRO A 9 41.45 12.75 26.90
CA PRO A 9 41.59 12.92 25.46
C PRO A 9 41.80 14.41 25.07
N PRO A 10 42.51 14.70 23.95
CA PRO A 10 42.73 16.05 23.44
C PRO A 10 41.47 16.67 22.77
N PRO A 11 41.37 18.02 22.71
CA PRO A 11 40.22 18.71 22.14
C PRO A 11 40.18 18.67 20.59
N PRO A 12 38.98 18.74 19.97
CA PRO A 12 38.81 18.74 18.52
C PRO A 12 39.15 20.10 17.86
N PRO A 13 39.51 20.11 16.56
CA PRO A 13 39.84 21.33 15.81
C PRO A 13 38.60 22.18 15.45
N PRO A 14 38.78 23.50 15.18
CA PRO A 14 37.69 24.44 14.91
C PRO A 14 37.07 24.29 13.52
N ALA A 15 35.77 24.57 13.41
CA ALA A 15 34.98 24.49 12.17
C ALA A 15 35.12 25.74 11.28
N PRO A 16 35.04 25.61 9.93
CA PRO A 16 35.07 26.75 9.01
C PRO A 16 33.79 27.60 9.03
N GLY A 17 33.97 28.93 8.95
CA GLY A 17 32.92 29.93 9.07
C GLY A 17 31.95 30.04 7.87
N TYR A 18 30.71 30.40 8.19
CA TYR A 18 29.66 30.77 7.23
C TYR A 18 29.84 32.22 6.76
N ASN A 19 29.85 32.41 5.44
CA ASN A 19 29.85 33.73 4.81
C ASN A 19 28.40 34.14 4.47
N GLN A 20 27.98 35.33 4.91
CA GLN A 20 26.69 35.95 4.57
C GLN A 20 26.75 36.65 3.20
N PRO A 21 25.62 36.78 2.47
CA PRO A 21 25.56 37.55 1.22
C PRO A 21 25.27 39.05 1.48
N PRO A 22 25.88 39.99 0.73
CA PRO A 22 25.58 41.41 0.83
C PRO A 22 24.54 41.89 -0.19
N GLY A 23 23.60 42.72 0.30
CA GLY A 23 23.33 44.08 -0.18
C GLY A 23 22.67 44.29 -1.55
N TYR A 24 21.41 44.74 -1.53
CA TYR A 24 20.71 45.33 -2.68
C TYR A 24 21.22 46.75 -2.98
N ALA A 25 21.46 47.05 -4.26
CA ALA A 25 21.64 48.40 -4.78
C ALA A 25 20.79 48.60 -6.06
N GLN A 26 19.90 49.61 -6.04
CA GLN A 26 19.25 50.19 -7.24
C GLN A 26 20.22 51.14 -7.96
N PRO A 27 20.09 51.35 -9.29
CA PRO A 27 19.52 52.62 -9.82
C PRO A 27 18.95 52.49 -11.27
N PRO A 28 18.79 53.57 -12.09
CA PRO A 28 17.85 54.69 -12.00
C PRO A 28 16.96 54.83 -13.27
N GLY A 29 16.00 55.77 -13.24
CA GLY A 29 14.99 56.00 -14.29
C GLY A 29 15.48 56.67 -15.60
N PRO A 30 14.64 56.70 -16.65
CA PRO A 30 15.08 56.99 -18.02
C PRO A 30 15.10 58.49 -18.36
N GLY A 31 16.22 58.94 -18.93
CA GLY A 31 16.40 60.23 -19.60
C GLY A 31 16.01 60.19 -21.09
N PHE A 32 15.58 61.33 -21.61
CA PHE A 32 15.09 61.56 -22.97
C PHE A 32 16.20 61.96 -23.97
N GLY A 33 15.99 61.65 -25.26
CA GLY A 33 16.70 62.18 -26.45
C GLY A 33 17.63 61.16 -27.14
N ALA A 34 17.80 61.06 -28.45
CA ALA A 34 17.27 61.76 -29.62
C ALA A 34 17.45 60.89 -30.90
N VAL A 35 16.79 61.35 -31.98
CA VAL A 35 16.56 60.93 -33.39
C VAL A 35 17.70 60.29 -34.27
N GLN A 36 17.33 59.20 -34.99
CA GLN A 36 17.46 58.79 -36.45
C GLN A 36 18.81 58.85 -37.26
N PRO A 37 18.96 58.25 -38.49
CA PRO A 37 18.15 57.27 -39.29
C PRO A 37 18.92 56.16 -40.12
N GLY A 38 18.19 55.13 -40.63
CA GLY A 38 18.52 54.25 -41.81
C GLY A 38 19.34 52.96 -41.53
N ALA A 39 19.19 51.78 -42.15
CA ALA A 39 18.45 51.27 -43.31
C ALA A 39 18.39 49.70 -43.30
N ALA A 40 17.49 49.13 -44.14
CA ALA A 40 17.46 47.77 -44.74
C ALA A 40 16.86 46.53 -43.99
N PRO A 41 16.35 45.52 -44.75
CA PRO A 41 15.07 44.84 -44.45
C PRO A 41 15.16 43.34 -44.09
N ALA A 42 14.05 42.84 -43.51
CA ALA A 42 13.50 41.48 -43.60
C ALA A 42 14.49 40.29 -43.49
N GLY A 43 14.85 39.94 -42.25
CA GLY A 43 15.33 38.60 -41.90
C GLY A 43 14.15 37.68 -41.57
N TYR A 44 14.05 36.58 -42.30
CA TYR A 44 13.11 35.48 -42.09
C TYR A 44 13.16 34.99 -40.63
N GLY A 45 12.22 35.43 -39.81
CA GLY A 45 11.89 34.76 -38.56
C GLY A 45 11.29 33.41 -38.90
N GLN A 46 12.04 32.35 -38.59
CA GLN A 46 11.57 30.98 -38.57
C GLN A 46 10.14 30.94 -38.03
N GLN A 47 9.18 30.55 -38.87
CA GLN A 47 7.92 30.04 -38.37
C GLN A 47 8.28 28.92 -37.41
N ALA A 48 8.02 29.15 -36.12
CA ALA A 48 7.98 28.08 -35.15
C ALA A 48 7.06 27.02 -35.74
N SER A 49 7.63 25.89 -36.11
CA SER A 49 6.88 24.71 -36.51
C SER A 49 5.92 24.42 -35.36
N LEU A 50 4.62 24.61 -35.63
CA LEU A 50 3.56 24.10 -34.79
C LEU A 50 3.86 22.61 -34.56
N PRO A 51 3.90 22.11 -33.32
CA PRO A 51 4.06 20.68 -33.12
C PRO A 51 2.80 19.98 -33.64
N THR A 52 3.03 19.33 -34.78
CA THR A 52 2.42 18.15 -35.37
C THR A 52 1.09 17.70 -34.73
N GLN A 53 0.04 17.77 -35.55
CA GLN A 53 -1.22 17.06 -35.36
C GLN A 53 -0.93 15.58 -35.07
N GLY A 54 -1.20 15.16 -33.83
CA GLY A 54 -0.76 13.90 -33.23
C GLY A 54 -0.56 14.02 -31.72
N ALA A 55 -0.37 15.26 -31.23
CA ALA A 55 -0.09 15.56 -29.82
C ALA A 55 -1.28 15.33 -28.86
N GLY A 56 -2.53 15.57 -29.26
CA GLY A 56 -3.67 15.56 -28.32
C GLY A 56 -3.92 14.22 -27.64
N LEU A 57 -3.97 13.12 -28.41
CA LEU A 57 -4.20 11.78 -27.89
C LEU A 57 -3.01 11.29 -27.05
N ALA A 58 -1.79 11.41 -27.58
CA ALA A 58 -0.59 10.97 -26.88
C ALA A 58 -0.38 11.72 -25.54
N VAL A 59 -0.63 13.03 -25.52
CA VAL A 59 -0.58 13.84 -24.29
C VAL A 59 -1.68 13.43 -23.31
N SER A 60 -2.89 13.14 -23.80
CA SER A 60 -4.02 12.70 -22.96
C SER A 60 -3.78 11.33 -22.31
N LEU A 61 -3.06 10.44 -23.00
CA LEU A 61 -2.70 9.12 -22.48
C LEU A 61 -1.43 9.14 -21.62
N GLN A 62 -0.62 10.19 -21.70
CA GLN A 62 0.64 10.32 -20.95
C GLN A 62 0.43 10.16 -19.44
N LYS A 63 -0.70 10.66 -18.89
CA LYS A 63 -1.07 10.54 -17.47
C LYS A 63 -1.46 9.13 -17.02
N TYR A 64 -1.73 8.22 -17.96
CA TYR A 64 -2.12 6.84 -17.70
C TYR A 64 -1.01 5.85 -18.06
N LYS A 65 0.21 6.36 -18.30
CA LYS A 65 1.37 5.51 -18.53
C LYS A 65 1.68 4.69 -17.29
N GLU A 66 2.19 3.49 -17.55
CA GLU A 66 2.62 2.54 -16.55
C GLU A 66 3.66 3.16 -15.60
N ALA A 67 3.56 2.83 -14.32
CA ALA A 67 4.57 3.17 -13.33
C ALA A 67 5.91 2.47 -13.66
N PRO A 68 7.05 3.08 -13.29
CA PRO A 68 8.38 2.52 -13.57
C PRO A 68 8.54 1.04 -13.19
N THR A 69 9.29 0.30 -14.00
CA THR A 69 9.66 -1.10 -13.75
C THR A 69 10.81 -1.23 -12.77
N GLY A 70 10.98 -2.43 -12.20
CA GLY A 70 12.19 -2.80 -11.44
C GLY A 70 11.96 -3.18 -9.99
N GLN A 71 10.76 -2.96 -9.46
CA GLN A 71 10.34 -3.51 -8.17
C GLN A 71 9.43 -4.72 -8.40
N ARG A 72 9.50 -5.69 -7.49
CA ARG A 72 8.63 -6.88 -7.54
C ARG A 72 7.16 -6.51 -7.47
N TRP A 73 6.78 -5.68 -6.50
CA TRP A 73 5.42 -5.12 -6.40
C TRP A 73 5.46 -3.64 -6.74
N THR A 74 4.59 -3.20 -7.63
CA THR A 74 4.52 -1.79 -8.03
C THR A 74 3.06 -1.35 -8.14
N LEU A 75 2.67 -0.31 -7.40
CA LEU A 75 1.38 0.34 -7.63
C LEU A 75 1.42 1.08 -8.97
N GLN A 76 0.54 0.67 -9.88
CA GLN A 76 0.33 1.34 -11.17
C GLN A 76 -0.52 2.59 -11.00
N ASN A 77 -1.47 2.49 -10.09
CA ASN A 77 -2.28 3.57 -9.55
C ASN A 77 -2.81 3.10 -8.18
N PRO A 78 -3.57 3.91 -7.43
CA PRO A 78 -4.05 3.52 -6.11
C PRO A 78 -4.95 2.26 -6.07
N LYS A 79 -5.42 1.75 -7.21
CA LYS A 79 -6.40 0.65 -7.33
C LYS A 79 -5.90 -0.53 -8.17
N MET A 80 -4.65 -0.49 -8.64
CA MET A 80 -4.07 -1.54 -9.46
C MET A 80 -2.60 -1.72 -9.10
N VAL A 81 -2.20 -2.97 -8.86
CA VAL A 81 -0.82 -3.35 -8.56
C VAL A 81 -0.29 -4.29 -9.64
N ARG A 82 0.98 -4.14 -9.99
CA ARG A 82 1.73 -5.06 -10.85
C ARG A 82 2.67 -5.88 -9.99
N ALA A 83 2.67 -7.19 -10.20
CA ALA A 83 3.70 -8.12 -9.74
C ALA A 83 4.64 -8.47 -10.90
N ASP A 84 5.92 -8.21 -10.75
CA ASP A 84 6.97 -8.73 -11.63
C ASP A 84 7.51 -10.04 -11.06
N LEU A 85 7.12 -11.15 -11.69
CA LEU A 85 7.47 -12.50 -11.25
C LEU A 85 8.92 -12.88 -11.59
N GLY A 86 9.56 -12.16 -12.51
CA GLY A 86 11.00 -12.31 -12.79
C GLY A 86 11.87 -11.69 -11.70
N GLN A 87 11.35 -10.70 -10.98
CA GLN A 87 12.02 -10.04 -9.86
C GLN A 87 11.92 -10.85 -8.56
N GLY A 88 12.85 -10.60 -7.63
CA GLY A 88 12.88 -11.29 -6.35
C GLY A 88 13.25 -12.78 -6.45
N GLY A 89 14.10 -13.15 -7.43
CA GLY A 89 14.60 -14.51 -7.59
C GLY A 89 13.61 -15.49 -8.23
N GLY A 90 12.62 -15.00 -8.99
CA GLY A 90 11.65 -15.86 -9.67
C GLY A 90 10.58 -16.45 -8.77
N GLN A 91 10.40 -15.89 -7.56
CA GLN A 91 9.49 -16.45 -6.57
C GLN A 91 8.03 -16.31 -7.02
N PRO A 92 7.19 -17.35 -6.84
CA PRO A 92 5.77 -17.29 -7.16
C PRO A 92 5.03 -16.23 -6.33
N ALA A 93 3.94 -15.71 -6.90
CA ALA A 93 2.98 -14.89 -6.17
C ALA A 93 1.65 -15.64 -6.03
N LEU A 94 1.00 -15.51 -4.88
CA LEU A 94 -0.36 -15.98 -4.65
C LEU A 94 -1.30 -14.78 -4.70
N ALA A 95 -2.39 -14.90 -5.43
CA ALA A 95 -3.40 -13.85 -5.56
C ALA A 95 -4.81 -14.43 -5.40
N ARG A 96 -5.77 -13.60 -4.99
CA ARG A 96 -7.18 -13.96 -4.97
C ARG A 96 -7.62 -14.35 -6.39
N GLN A 97 -8.32 -15.47 -6.51
CA GLN A 97 -8.87 -15.91 -7.78
C GLN A 97 -9.80 -14.84 -8.36
N GLY A 98 -9.64 -14.55 -9.66
CA GLY A 98 -10.40 -13.51 -10.36
C GLY A 98 -9.86 -12.09 -10.20
N ALA A 99 -8.83 -11.85 -9.38
CA ALA A 99 -8.24 -10.52 -9.22
C ALA A 99 -7.31 -10.10 -10.38
N MET A 100 -6.96 -11.02 -11.28
CA MET A 100 -6.05 -10.76 -12.41
C MET A 100 -6.77 -9.99 -13.51
N VAL A 101 -6.17 -8.87 -13.93
CA VAL A 101 -6.71 -7.95 -14.95
C VAL A 101 -5.94 -8.06 -16.26
N LEU A 102 -4.62 -8.19 -16.17
CA LEU A 102 -3.70 -8.23 -17.32
C LEU A 102 -2.48 -9.06 -16.94
N TYR A 103 -1.87 -9.73 -17.91
CA TYR A 103 -0.53 -10.28 -17.75
C TYR A 103 0.30 -10.04 -19.02
N GLN A 104 1.62 -10.00 -18.86
CA GLN A 104 2.59 -9.80 -19.94
C GLN A 104 3.77 -10.74 -19.76
N GLY A 105 4.28 -11.29 -20.86
CA GLY A 105 5.35 -12.30 -20.81
C GLY A 105 4.84 -13.71 -20.57
N LYS A 106 5.74 -14.60 -20.11
CA LYS A 106 5.42 -16.02 -19.89
C LYS A 106 4.97 -16.22 -18.45
N VAL A 107 3.66 -16.25 -18.24
CA VAL A 107 3.06 -16.47 -16.92
C VAL A 107 2.16 -17.70 -16.98
N ASP A 108 2.39 -18.63 -16.05
CA ASP A 108 1.56 -19.78 -15.80
C ASP A 108 0.70 -19.53 -14.55
N PHE A 109 -0.59 -19.85 -14.67
CA PHE A 109 -1.56 -19.72 -13.60
C PHE A 109 -2.03 -21.10 -13.15
N SER A 110 -1.96 -21.36 -11.86
CA SER A 110 -2.48 -22.60 -11.25
C SER A 110 -3.41 -22.28 -10.10
N TYR A 111 -4.51 -23.02 -10.00
CA TYR A 111 -5.50 -22.84 -8.94
C TYR A 111 -5.26 -23.85 -7.83
N LYS A 112 -5.30 -23.38 -6.58
CA LYS A 112 -5.18 -24.22 -5.39
C LYS A 112 -6.50 -25.00 -5.17
N GLY A 113 -6.83 -25.87 -6.12
CA GLY A 113 -8.08 -26.66 -6.19
C GLY A 113 -8.12 -27.64 -7.37
N ALA A 114 -7.33 -27.40 -8.43
CA ALA A 114 -7.28 -28.28 -9.60
C ALA A 114 -5.85 -28.81 -9.82
N GLY A 115 -5.56 -29.99 -9.26
CA GLY A 115 -4.60 -30.91 -9.90
C GLY A 115 -3.10 -30.76 -9.62
N PHE A 116 -2.64 -30.01 -8.60
CA PHE A 116 -1.24 -30.09 -8.18
C PHE A 116 -1.04 -31.21 -7.15
N LYS A 117 -0.11 -32.15 -7.41
CA LYS A 117 0.39 -33.19 -6.48
C LYS A 117 1.22 -32.59 -5.32
N GLY A 118 0.72 -31.52 -4.70
CA GLY A 118 1.34 -30.82 -3.59
C GLY A 118 0.24 -30.34 -2.65
N ARG A 119 -0.22 -31.25 -1.80
CA ARG A 119 -1.31 -31.04 -0.84
C ARG A 119 -0.89 -30.02 0.21
N VAL A 120 -1.18 -28.74 -0.03
CA VAL A 120 -1.30 -27.75 1.06
C VAL A 120 -2.78 -27.61 1.37
N ILE A 121 -3.21 -28.42 2.34
CA ILE A 121 -4.56 -28.45 2.88
C ILE A 121 -4.82 -27.08 3.53
N GLY A 122 -5.62 -26.23 2.87
CA GLY A 122 -6.36 -25.14 3.53
C GLY A 122 -7.73 -25.59 4.04
N ASN A 123 -8.03 -26.89 3.97
CA ASN A 123 -9.36 -27.46 4.22
C ASN A 123 -9.66 -27.69 5.71
N MET A 124 -9.45 -26.70 6.59
CA MET A 124 -9.92 -26.81 7.98
C MET A 124 -10.67 -25.58 8.50
N THR A 125 -10.94 -24.58 7.67
CA THR A 125 -11.60 -23.34 8.12
C THR A 125 -13.01 -23.13 7.54
N GLY A 126 -13.47 -23.94 6.59
CA GLY A 126 -14.85 -23.83 6.07
C GLY A 126 -15.12 -22.58 5.22
N GLN A 127 -14.11 -21.75 4.97
CA GLN A 127 -14.17 -20.65 4.01
C GLN A 127 -13.14 -20.92 2.90
N GLU A 128 -13.63 -21.19 1.69
CA GLU A 128 -12.81 -21.49 0.52
C GLU A 128 -12.20 -20.19 -0.01
N MET A 129 -11.08 -19.75 0.58
CA MET A 129 -10.30 -18.67 -0.04
C MET A 129 -9.61 -19.22 -1.28
N GLN A 130 -10.22 -18.95 -2.43
CA GLN A 130 -9.71 -19.38 -3.72
C GLN A 130 -8.48 -18.53 -4.10
N LEU A 131 -7.31 -19.17 -4.09
CA LEU A 131 -6.04 -18.57 -4.48
C LEU A 131 -5.58 -19.10 -5.84
N MET A 132 -5.10 -18.17 -6.65
CA MET A 132 -4.41 -18.38 -7.91
C MET A 132 -2.92 -18.15 -7.69
N ARG A 133 -2.11 -19.18 -7.98
CA ARG A 133 -0.65 -19.11 -7.98
C ARG A 133 -0.16 -18.69 -9.36
N CYS A 134 0.66 -17.65 -9.39
CA CYS A 134 1.25 -17.07 -10.60
C CYS A 134 2.75 -17.38 -10.62
N THR A 135 3.23 -17.99 -11.70
CA THR A 135 4.64 -18.38 -11.88
C THR A 135 5.15 -18.03 -13.27
N GLY A 136 6.47 -17.94 -13.44
CA GLY A 136 7.11 -17.71 -14.73
C GLY A 136 7.70 -16.30 -14.90
N PRO A 137 8.55 -16.07 -15.92
CA PRO A 137 9.16 -14.77 -16.16
C PRO A 137 8.19 -13.86 -16.92
N GLY A 138 7.38 -13.12 -16.15
CA GLY A 138 6.42 -12.17 -16.67
C GLY A 138 5.86 -11.24 -15.58
N GLN A 139 4.91 -10.41 -15.98
CA GLN A 139 4.26 -9.43 -15.12
C GLN A 139 2.77 -9.71 -15.06
N VAL A 140 2.17 -9.57 -13.89
CA VAL A 140 0.72 -9.76 -13.67
C VAL A 140 0.17 -8.54 -12.96
N PHE A 141 -0.97 -8.04 -13.43
CA PHE A 141 -1.64 -6.89 -12.88
C PHE A 141 -2.89 -7.36 -12.14
N PHE A 142 -3.05 -6.90 -10.91
CA PHE A 142 -4.16 -7.26 -10.04
C PHE A 142 -4.98 -6.03 -9.65
N ALA A 143 -6.29 -6.22 -9.59
CA ALA A 143 -7.25 -5.29 -9.03
C ALA A 143 -8.47 -6.06 -8.52
N ASP A 144 -9.25 -5.45 -7.63
CA ASP A 144 -10.50 -6.04 -7.14
C ASP A 144 -11.51 -4.92 -6.87
N ASN A 145 -12.66 -4.94 -7.54
CA ASN A 145 -13.82 -4.06 -7.33
C ASN A 145 -13.49 -2.57 -7.08
N ALA A 146 -12.49 -2.03 -7.79
CA ALA A 146 -12.00 -0.66 -7.63
C ALA A 146 -11.60 -0.29 -6.17
N ALA A 147 -11.20 -1.27 -5.37
CA ALA A 147 -10.65 -1.10 -4.04
C ALA A 147 -9.29 -0.40 -4.09
N TYR A 148 -8.95 0.33 -3.02
CA TYR A 148 -7.63 0.90 -2.84
C TYR A 148 -6.65 -0.19 -2.41
N LEU A 149 -5.47 -0.22 -3.00
CA LEU A 149 -4.46 -1.25 -2.76
C LEU A 149 -3.26 -0.69 -2.02
N HIS A 150 -2.81 -1.43 -1.01
CA HIS A 150 -1.72 -1.04 -0.12
C HIS A 150 -0.73 -2.21 -0.02
N PRO A 151 0.45 -2.11 -0.67
CA PRO A 151 1.54 -3.03 -0.44
C PRO A 151 2.10 -2.85 0.97
N ILE A 152 2.14 -3.93 1.74
CA ILE A 152 2.74 -3.98 3.07
C ILE A 152 3.94 -4.93 2.99
N GLU A 153 5.13 -4.37 3.13
CA GLU A 153 6.37 -5.11 3.18
C GLU A 153 6.63 -5.60 4.61
N LEU A 154 6.93 -6.89 4.75
CA LEU A 154 7.33 -7.53 5.99
C LEU A 154 8.82 -7.83 5.92
N GLN A 155 9.56 -7.49 6.97
CA GLN A 155 11.01 -7.71 7.08
C GLN A 155 11.35 -8.60 8.28
N GLY A 156 10.66 -9.74 8.39
CA GLY A 156 10.71 -10.63 9.56
C GLY A 156 9.58 -10.39 10.56
N ASP A 157 8.75 -9.38 10.33
CA ASP A 157 7.59 -9.05 11.13
C ASP A 157 6.40 -9.99 10.86
N ALA A 158 5.36 -9.83 11.68
CA ALA A 158 4.09 -10.52 11.50
C ALA A 158 2.90 -9.54 11.58
N ILE A 159 1.91 -9.76 10.73
CA ILE A 159 0.67 -8.96 10.66
C ILE A 159 -0.53 -9.89 10.48
N CYS A 160 -1.64 -9.54 11.12
CA CYS A 160 -2.93 -10.18 10.87
C CYS A 160 -3.77 -9.29 9.97
N VAL A 161 -4.35 -9.85 8.92
CA VAL A 161 -5.20 -9.15 7.95
C VAL A 161 -6.53 -9.87 7.86
N SER A 162 -7.65 -9.16 7.74
CA SER A 162 -8.93 -9.80 7.41
C SER A 162 -8.81 -10.52 6.06
N ALA A 163 -9.27 -11.77 5.98
CA ALA A 163 -9.06 -12.60 4.78
C ALA A 163 -9.71 -11.99 3.53
N GLU A 164 -10.82 -11.27 3.69
CA GLU A 164 -11.51 -10.58 2.60
C GLU A 164 -10.71 -9.39 2.03
N ASN A 165 -9.83 -8.81 2.87
CA ASN A 165 -9.00 -7.66 2.56
C ASN A 165 -7.64 -8.05 1.96
N VAL A 166 -7.36 -9.34 1.73
CA VAL A 166 -6.12 -9.76 1.10
C VAL A 166 -6.35 -9.95 -0.40
N LEU A 167 -5.57 -9.24 -1.21
CA LEU A 167 -5.60 -9.34 -2.67
C LEU A 167 -4.55 -10.33 -3.19
N ALA A 168 -3.30 -10.14 -2.80
CA ALA A 168 -2.18 -10.94 -3.28
C ALA A 168 -1.00 -10.88 -2.30
N PHE A 169 -0.07 -11.81 -2.36
CA PHE A 169 1.12 -11.85 -1.51
C PHE A 169 2.20 -12.76 -2.09
N ASP A 170 3.42 -12.62 -1.57
CA ASP A 170 4.53 -13.49 -1.92
C ASP A 170 4.40 -14.88 -1.32
N GLU A 171 4.62 -15.93 -2.11
CA GLU A 171 4.55 -17.31 -1.63
C GLU A 171 5.63 -17.62 -0.57
N SER A 172 6.68 -16.80 -0.48
CA SER A 172 7.71 -16.90 0.57
C SER A 172 7.19 -16.57 1.97
N LEU A 173 6.06 -15.86 2.08
CA LEU A 173 5.46 -15.54 3.37
C LEU A 173 4.78 -16.77 3.98
N GLN A 174 5.11 -17.04 5.24
CA GLN A 174 4.36 -18.00 6.03
C GLN A 174 2.99 -17.40 6.29
N HIS A 175 1.93 -18.16 6.01
CA HIS A 175 0.56 -17.70 6.21
C HIS A 175 -0.26 -18.76 6.94
N GLU A 176 -1.08 -18.30 7.89
CA GLU A 176 -2.01 -19.12 8.65
C GLU A 176 -3.40 -18.48 8.62
N VAL A 177 -4.42 -19.26 8.27
CA VAL A 177 -5.82 -18.81 8.35
C VAL A 177 -6.34 -19.11 9.74
N ARG A 178 -6.81 -18.08 10.45
CA ARG A 178 -7.44 -18.22 11.77
C ARG A 178 -8.90 -17.83 11.70
N ARG A 179 -9.72 -18.54 12.48
CA ARG A 179 -11.14 -18.27 12.65
C ARG A 179 -11.35 -17.65 14.02
N ILE A 180 -11.95 -16.46 14.05
CA ILE A 180 -12.40 -15.79 15.26
C ILE A 180 -13.90 -16.05 15.37
N GLU A 181 -14.27 -16.93 16.27
CA GLU A 181 -15.67 -17.26 16.54
C GLU A 181 -16.29 -16.23 17.49
N GLY A 182 -17.55 -15.88 17.25
CA GLY A 182 -18.25 -14.94 18.11
C GLY A 182 -19.72 -14.79 17.74
N HIS A 183 -20.56 -14.72 18.77
CA HIS A 183 -22.00 -14.50 18.63
C HIS A 183 -22.26 -13.09 18.06
N GLY A 184 -23.08 -13.00 17.00
CA GLY A 184 -23.44 -11.75 16.32
C GLY A 184 -22.64 -11.45 15.05
N ILE A 185 -21.54 -12.15 14.77
CA ILE A 185 -20.75 -11.91 13.56
C ILE A 185 -21.56 -12.40 12.33
N PRO A 186 -21.67 -11.62 11.24
CA PRO A 186 -22.26 -12.09 9.99
C PRO A 186 -21.58 -13.38 9.51
N GLY A 187 -22.33 -14.47 9.33
CA GLY A 187 -21.77 -15.79 8.96
C GLY A 187 -21.16 -16.58 10.12
N GLY A 188 -21.24 -16.08 11.37
CA GLY A 188 -20.89 -16.79 12.59
C GLY A 188 -19.39 -16.85 12.93
N ALA A 189 -18.51 -16.31 12.08
CA ALA A 189 -17.08 -16.16 12.37
C ALA A 189 -16.40 -15.16 11.44
N LEU A 190 -15.36 -14.49 11.95
CA LEU A 190 -14.43 -13.70 11.14
C LEU A 190 -13.22 -14.55 10.77
N PHE A 191 -12.79 -14.44 9.52
CA PHE A 191 -11.60 -15.13 9.03
C PHE A 191 -10.47 -14.13 8.84
N THR A 192 -9.33 -14.43 9.44
CA THR A 192 -8.12 -13.62 9.33
C THR A 192 -6.98 -14.47 8.80
N MET A 193 -6.07 -13.84 8.08
CA MET A 193 -4.79 -14.43 7.68
C MET A 193 -3.67 -13.73 8.43
N GLN A 194 -2.91 -14.50 9.20
CA GLN A 194 -1.66 -14.04 9.77
C GLN A 194 -0.54 -14.30 8.76
N PHE A 195 0.21 -13.27 8.41
CA PHE A 195 1.42 -13.36 7.60
C PHE A 195 2.66 -13.17 8.49
N GLN A 196 3.72 -13.91 8.20
CA GLN A 196 5.00 -13.78 8.88
C GLN A 196 6.18 -14.04 7.94
N GLY A 197 7.30 -13.34 8.17
CA GLY A 197 8.56 -13.54 7.47
C GLY A 197 8.93 -12.35 6.60
N THR A 198 9.60 -12.61 5.47
CA THR A 198 10.07 -11.56 4.56
C THR A 198 9.37 -11.68 3.20
N GLY A 199 8.74 -10.58 2.78
CA GLY A 199 7.97 -10.50 1.54
C GLY A 199 6.92 -9.41 1.62
N THR A 200 6.05 -9.32 0.61
CA THR A 200 4.99 -8.31 0.56
C THR A 200 3.61 -8.95 0.52
N VAL A 201 2.66 -8.36 1.24
CA VAL A 201 1.22 -8.63 1.11
C VAL A 201 0.52 -7.38 0.57
N ILE A 202 -0.35 -7.56 -0.40
CA ILE A 202 -1.20 -6.52 -0.98
C ILE A 202 -2.56 -6.58 -0.29
N VAL A 203 -2.85 -5.53 0.46
CA VAL A 203 -4.10 -5.37 1.19
C VAL A 203 -5.02 -4.42 0.43
N LYS A 204 -6.31 -4.75 0.38
CA LYS A 204 -7.37 -3.96 -0.26
C LYS A 204 -8.26 -3.30 0.78
N THR A 205 -8.63 -2.04 0.54
CA THR A 205 -9.51 -1.25 1.40
C THR A 205 -10.54 -0.46 0.59
N HIS A 206 -11.63 -0.11 1.24
CA HIS A 206 -12.54 0.93 0.79
C HIS A 206 -12.02 2.28 1.26
N GLY A 207 -11.60 3.14 0.33
CA GLY A 207 -10.99 4.43 0.66
C GLY A 207 -9.61 4.31 1.31
N THR A 208 -9.10 5.43 1.82
CA THR A 208 -7.81 5.50 2.51
C THR A 208 -7.95 5.02 3.95
N PRO A 209 -7.21 3.98 4.37
CA PRO A 209 -7.31 3.45 5.73
C PRO A 209 -6.64 4.37 6.76
N VAL A 210 -7.01 4.20 8.03
CA VAL A 210 -6.44 4.88 9.19
C VAL A 210 -5.78 3.85 10.10
N VAL A 211 -4.55 4.14 10.53
CA VAL A 211 -3.81 3.32 11.50
C VAL A 211 -3.93 3.94 12.88
N LEU A 212 -4.34 3.16 13.87
CA LEU A 212 -4.56 3.62 15.24
C LEU A 212 -3.78 2.72 16.22
N PRO A 213 -3.12 3.29 17.24
CA PRO A 213 -2.49 2.49 18.29
C PRO A 213 -3.55 1.76 19.12
N VAL A 214 -3.23 0.54 19.54
CA VAL A 214 -4.07 -0.24 20.45
C VAL A 214 -3.95 0.34 21.86
N THR A 215 -5.09 0.64 22.46
CA THR A 215 -5.25 1.02 23.86
C THR A 215 -6.20 0.03 24.54
N PRO A 216 -6.22 -0.08 25.88
CA PRO A 216 -7.15 -0.97 26.60
C PRO A 216 -8.64 -0.74 26.27
N THR A 217 -8.98 0.42 25.70
CA THR A 217 -10.33 0.86 25.35
C THR A 217 -10.53 1.00 23.83
N THR A 218 -9.72 0.32 23.01
CA THR A 218 -9.87 0.35 21.54
C THR A 218 -10.89 -0.70 21.10
N TYR A 219 -11.97 -0.23 20.47
CA TYR A 219 -13.02 -1.04 19.86
C TYR A 219 -13.18 -0.62 18.39
N ALA A 220 -13.37 -1.58 17.49
CA ALA A 220 -13.64 -1.31 16.09
C ALA A 220 -14.75 -2.22 15.57
N ASP A 221 -15.52 -1.74 14.60
CA ASP A 221 -16.52 -2.55 13.89
C ASP A 221 -15.82 -3.68 13.12
N SER A 222 -16.37 -4.90 13.23
CA SER A 222 -15.94 -6.06 12.46
C SER A 222 -15.90 -5.87 10.95
N ASN A 223 -16.74 -5.00 10.36
CA ASN A 223 -16.76 -4.70 8.93
C ASN A 223 -15.72 -3.65 8.51
N ALA A 224 -15.27 -2.83 9.47
CA ALA A 224 -14.33 -1.73 9.22
C ALA A 224 -12.87 -2.13 9.48
N ILE A 225 -12.60 -3.25 10.18
CA ILE A 225 -11.24 -3.70 10.45
C ILE A 225 -10.60 -4.32 9.21
N VAL A 226 -9.38 -3.91 8.90
CA VAL A 226 -8.60 -4.40 7.75
C VAL A 226 -7.44 -5.26 8.22
N ALA A 227 -6.66 -4.76 9.19
CA ALA A 227 -5.47 -5.43 9.68
C ALA A 227 -5.14 -5.00 11.11
N TRP A 228 -4.30 -5.77 11.80
CA TRP A 228 -3.79 -5.44 13.14
C TRP A 228 -2.46 -6.14 13.40
N SER A 229 -1.72 -5.65 14.40
CA SER A 229 -0.47 -6.27 14.84
C SER A 229 -0.69 -7.70 15.30
N ALA A 230 0.16 -8.65 14.88
CA ALA A 230 0.00 -10.07 15.23
C ALA A 230 0.07 -10.35 16.74
N ALA A 231 0.69 -9.45 17.53
CA ALA A 231 0.74 -9.55 18.99
C ALA A 231 -0.50 -8.99 19.71
N ALA A 232 -1.43 -8.35 19.00
CA ALA A 232 -2.68 -7.86 19.57
C ALA A 232 -3.71 -9.00 19.69
N GLN A 233 -4.30 -9.14 20.88
CA GLN A 233 -5.44 -10.02 21.12
C GLN A 233 -6.73 -9.38 20.64
N VAL A 234 -7.54 -10.15 19.92
CA VAL A 234 -8.86 -9.75 19.43
C VAL A 234 -9.92 -10.50 20.22
N ILE A 235 -10.83 -9.76 20.84
CA ILE A 235 -11.94 -10.31 21.62
C ILE A 235 -13.24 -9.80 21.00
N VAL A 236 -14.12 -10.72 20.63
CA VAL A 236 -15.44 -10.34 20.10
C VAL A 236 -16.28 -9.78 21.24
N SER A 237 -16.76 -8.54 21.10
CA SER A 237 -17.62 -7.87 22.06
C SER A 237 -18.91 -7.43 21.37
N SER A 238 -19.99 -8.17 21.59
CA SER A 238 -21.32 -7.70 21.22
C SER A 238 -21.76 -6.63 22.22
N GLN A 239 -21.71 -5.36 21.82
CA GLN A 239 -22.44 -4.33 22.56
C GLN A 239 -23.91 -4.49 22.18
N VAL A 240 -24.67 -5.29 22.93
CA VAL A 240 -26.13 -5.26 22.89
C VAL A 240 -26.58 -3.96 23.58
N ARG A 241 -26.33 -2.82 22.93
CA ARG A 241 -27.02 -1.57 23.26
C ARG A 241 -28.07 -1.35 22.20
N LEU A 242 -29.18 -2.04 22.41
CA LEU A 242 -30.49 -1.70 21.89
C LEU A 242 -30.83 -0.25 22.32
N ARG A 243 -30.32 0.75 21.60
CA ARG A 243 -30.82 2.14 21.64
C ARG A 243 -31.40 2.49 20.29
N ARG A 244 -32.61 1.93 20.08
CA ARG A 244 -33.80 2.67 19.64
C ARG A 244 -33.56 3.64 18.47
N THR A 245 -33.16 3.13 17.30
CA THR A 245 -33.59 3.60 15.96
C THR A 245 -33.22 2.50 14.94
N ALA A 246 -33.82 1.32 15.06
CA ALA A 246 -33.79 0.34 13.98
C ALA A 246 -34.72 0.86 12.88
N TYR A 247 -34.15 1.32 11.77
CA TYR A 247 -34.93 1.51 10.54
C TYR A 247 -35.53 0.15 10.13
N PRO A 248 -36.79 0.09 9.65
CA PRO A 248 -37.37 -1.17 9.20
C PRO A 248 -36.58 -1.66 7.98
N GLY A 249 -35.76 -2.71 8.17
CA GLY A 249 -35.03 -3.37 7.09
C GLY A 249 -33.53 -3.59 7.30
N HIS A 250 -32.92 -3.11 8.38
CA HIS A 250 -31.51 -3.40 8.70
C HIS A 250 -31.41 -4.09 10.07
N SER A 251 -30.86 -5.32 10.06
CA SER A 251 -30.46 -6.05 11.26
C SER A 251 -29.25 -5.34 11.88
N GLY A 252 -29.49 -4.30 12.66
CA GLY A 252 -28.48 -3.45 13.30
C GLY A 252 -27.71 -4.11 14.44
N GLU A 253 -27.30 -5.37 14.29
CA GLU A 253 -26.38 -6.04 15.21
C GLU A 253 -24.94 -5.72 14.79
N THR A 254 -24.43 -4.56 15.22
CA THR A 254 -23.02 -4.20 15.03
C THR A 254 -22.16 -5.02 15.99
N VAL A 255 -21.32 -5.91 15.44
CA VAL A 255 -20.29 -6.58 16.25
C VAL A 255 -19.06 -5.72 16.32
N ASN A 256 -18.67 -5.40 17.54
CA ASN A 256 -17.43 -4.72 17.81
C ASN A 256 -16.36 -5.71 18.25
N LEU A 257 -15.14 -5.50 17.78
CA LEU A 257 -13.96 -6.21 18.21
C LEU A 257 -13.21 -5.34 19.20
N GLN A 258 -12.95 -5.88 20.39
CA GLN A 258 -12.04 -5.28 21.35
C GLN A 258 -10.62 -5.73 21.07
N PHE A 259 -9.70 -4.78 20.96
CA PHE A 259 -8.28 -5.05 20.79
C PHE A 259 -7.54 -4.81 22.10
N ARG A 260 -6.69 -5.76 22.50
CA ARG A 260 -5.81 -5.64 23.66
C ARG A 260 -4.38 -5.98 23.27
N GLY A 261 -3.43 -5.16 23.69
CA GLY A 261 -2.02 -5.38 23.38
C GLY A 261 -1.13 -4.43 24.16
N ALA A 262 0.16 -4.76 24.23
CA ALA A 262 1.17 -3.86 24.77
C ALA A 262 1.30 -2.58 23.90
N PRO A 263 1.82 -1.47 24.45
CA PRO A 263 2.14 -0.28 23.67
C PRO A 263 2.99 -0.61 22.44
N GLY A 264 2.69 0.01 21.30
CA GLY A 264 3.34 -0.26 20.01
C GLY A 264 2.53 -1.16 19.06
N ASN A 265 1.50 -1.85 19.57
CA ASN A 265 0.52 -2.53 18.71
C ASN A 265 -0.42 -1.52 18.04
N PHE A 266 -0.94 -1.86 16.87
CA PHE A 266 -1.84 -1.03 16.08
C PHE A 266 -2.97 -1.85 15.45
N ILE A 267 -4.02 -1.14 15.06
CA ILE A 267 -5.09 -1.60 14.17
C ILE A 267 -5.16 -0.71 12.94
N VAL A 268 -5.67 -1.26 11.85
CA VAL A 268 -5.91 -0.57 10.58
C VAL A 268 -7.39 -0.69 10.27
N VAL A 269 -8.05 0.44 10.13
CA VAL A 269 -9.48 0.53 9.83
C VAL A 269 -9.70 1.26 8.52
N GLN A 270 -10.72 0.85 7.76
CA GLN A 270 -11.13 1.51 6.53
C GLN A 270 -12.37 2.40 6.76
N PRO A 271 -12.52 3.50 6.01
CA PRO A 271 -13.74 4.32 6.02
C PRO A 271 -14.88 3.61 5.26
N TYR A 272 -15.46 2.56 5.86
CA TYR A 272 -16.55 1.77 5.31
C TYR A 272 -17.53 1.32 6.40
N GLU A 273 -18.82 1.38 6.09
CA GLU A 273 -19.95 0.91 6.89
C GLU A 273 -20.91 0.13 5.96
N VAL A 274 -21.62 -0.86 6.50
CA VAL A 274 -22.55 -1.75 5.78
C VAL A 274 -23.99 -1.33 6.05
#